data_AF-A0AAJ4MV56-F1
#
_entry.id   AF-A0AAJ4MV56-F1
#
_cell.length_a   1.000
_cell.length_b   1.000
_cell.length_c   1.000
_cell.angle_alpha   90.00
_cell.angle_beta   90.00
_cell.angle_gamma   90.00
#
_symmetry.space_group_name_H-M   'P 1'
#
loop_
_entity.id
_entity.type
_entity.pdbx_description
1 polymer ?
#
loop_
_entity_poly.entity_id
_entity_poly.type
_entity_poly.pdbx_seq_one_letter_code
_entity_poly.pdbx_strand_id
1 'polypeptide(L)'
;MINDVHEPLEQYSFHFKNAHASNTSDFFEDLVRRSGVDENANITTVQELRVLEKQAAGAGSSNKWWRILRGASIVAALLAAIYIYAYHAWPWLMVPAIALAVAIPTLNRIINDSDAQLKRLQKACDEKRAVAWGQMVPLNSLYDWDIVAKLMQQTVPRIAFDPYFSNGRMEELRNSFGWYGNLGDNHSIEFSHSGVLNGNPFILARTLSHSIGSKTYHGSLAISWTEQYRNSQGKSETRTRHETLRASIERPLPEYENQTFIVYGNEAAPDLVFSRHPSKLSRLEDGFFDKWRKNRAIKKLEEKSRDVDEGHNFTVMANREFDALFDATDRNHEVQFRLLFTPLAQQEMLKLLKDSQTGFGDTFVFEKTRMINVLESGHMRATDISGAPEKFFAYELAQARMFFNAYHNDFFKSFYFGIAPLLAIPLYQQHRPHSDIYQDTYSHKPCFWEHEAIANYHGEAMFKHPECVTRSILKTTMHQEADGSQKVHVTASGFRSVARTHYVSVRGGDGRSHQVPVHWDEYFEVENSASMLVKETASPGNTATDDVALPPAFSQRGIDAERTVLRRSILSAVLAG
;
A
#
# COMPACT_ATOMS: atom_id res chain seq x y z
N MET A 1 -30.56 -9.80 22.45
CA MET A 1 -29.75 -8.59 22.73
C MET A 1 -28.34 -8.92 22.31
N ILE A 2 -27.68 -8.04 21.54
CA ILE A 2 -26.26 -8.21 21.21
C ILE A 2 -25.48 -7.52 22.33
N ASN A 3 -24.62 -8.24 23.02
CA ASN A 3 -23.84 -7.70 24.13
C ASN A 3 -22.86 -6.63 23.62
N ASP A 4 -22.55 -5.65 24.47
CA ASP A 4 -21.54 -4.65 24.14
C ASP A 4 -20.13 -5.26 24.01
N VAL A 5 -19.33 -4.69 23.11
CA VAL A 5 -17.93 -5.07 22.84
C VAL A 5 -17.02 -4.42 23.88
N HIS A 6 -17.31 -4.65 25.17
CA HIS A 6 -16.61 -3.99 26.27
C HIS A 6 -15.14 -4.40 26.37
N GLU A 7 -14.76 -5.57 25.86
CA GLU A 7 -13.41 -6.14 25.98
C GLU A 7 -12.86 -6.46 24.57
N PRO A 8 -12.47 -5.45 23.77
CA PRO A 8 -12.24 -5.62 22.33
C PRO A 8 -11.11 -6.62 22.01
N LEU A 9 -10.08 -6.70 22.84
CA LEU A 9 -8.96 -7.63 22.65
C LEU A 9 -9.40 -9.09 22.86
N GLU A 10 -10.17 -9.34 23.91
CA GLU A 10 -10.62 -10.69 24.30
C GLU A 10 -11.75 -11.20 23.42
N GLN A 11 -12.69 -10.33 23.03
CA GLN A 11 -13.73 -10.70 22.07
C GLN A 11 -13.14 -11.03 20.68
N TYR A 12 -12.03 -10.38 20.28
CA TYR A 12 -11.32 -10.77 19.07
C TYR A 12 -10.68 -12.16 19.21
N SER A 13 -9.91 -12.40 20.28
CA SER A 13 -9.14 -13.64 20.44
C SER A 13 -10.03 -14.88 20.63
N PHE A 14 -11.09 -14.77 21.44
CA PHE A 14 -11.96 -15.90 21.77
C PHE A 14 -13.09 -16.12 20.76
N HIS A 15 -13.63 -15.06 20.14
CA HIS A 15 -14.81 -15.15 19.29
C HIS A 15 -14.54 -14.71 17.85
N PHE A 16 -14.30 -13.42 17.60
CA PHE A 16 -14.38 -12.88 16.25
C PHE A 16 -13.32 -13.42 15.29
N LYS A 17 -12.10 -13.72 15.75
CA LYS A 17 -11.05 -14.32 14.92
C LYS A 17 -11.51 -15.63 14.28
N ASN A 18 -12.09 -16.53 15.08
CA ASN A 18 -12.53 -17.84 14.61
C ASN A 18 -13.84 -17.73 13.81
N ALA A 19 -14.77 -16.88 14.25
CA ALA A 19 -16.02 -16.62 13.54
C ALA A 19 -15.78 -16.01 12.14
N HIS A 20 -14.86 -15.06 12.00
CA HIS A 20 -14.50 -14.48 10.70
C HIS A 20 -13.80 -15.48 9.78
N ALA A 21 -12.90 -16.32 10.33
CA ALA A 21 -12.24 -17.37 9.56
C ALA A 21 -13.25 -18.39 9.02
N SER A 22 -14.24 -18.81 9.81
CA SER A 22 -15.34 -19.67 9.33
C SER A 22 -16.17 -18.95 8.27
N ASN A 23 -16.72 -17.78 8.60
CA ASN A 23 -17.55 -17.00 7.67
C ASN A 23 -16.86 -16.79 6.30
N THR A 24 -15.57 -16.47 6.29
CA THR A 24 -14.77 -16.27 5.07
C THR A 24 -14.60 -17.57 4.28
N SER A 25 -14.29 -18.67 4.96
CA SER A 25 -14.16 -19.98 4.30
C SER A 25 -15.50 -20.43 3.74
N ASP A 26 -16.57 -20.38 4.54
CA ASP A 26 -17.92 -20.80 4.19
C ASP A 26 -18.48 -19.97 3.00
N PHE A 27 -18.20 -18.67 2.97
CA PHE A 27 -18.54 -17.78 1.85
C PHE A 27 -17.77 -18.16 0.58
N PHE A 28 -16.47 -18.47 0.68
CA PHE A 28 -15.69 -18.93 -0.47
C PHE A 28 -16.23 -20.26 -1.02
N GLU A 29 -16.57 -21.22 -0.16
CA GLU A 29 -17.18 -22.49 -0.59
C GLU A 29 -18.53 -22.27 -1.30
N ASP A 30 -19.31 -21.26 -0.90
CA ASP A 30 -20.53 -20.91 -1.61
C ASP A 30 -20.25 -20.28 -2.99
N LEU A 31 -19.21 -19.45 -3.13
CA LEU A 31 -18.77 -18.98 -4.45
C LEU A 31 -18.32 -20.14 -5.36
N VAL A 32 -17.58 -21.11 -4.84
CA VAL A 32 -17.18 -22.32 -5.59
C VAL A 32 -18.40 -23.14 -6.00
N ARG A 33 -19.36 -23.33 -5.09
CA ARG A 33 -20.62 -24.02 -5.37
C ARG A 33 -21.46 -23.30 -6.44
N ARG A 34 -21.56 -21.96 -6.36
CA ARG A 34 -22.35 -21.13 -7.28
C ARG A 34 -21.72 -20.99 -8.67
N SER A 35 -20.39 -21.00 -8.76
CA SER A 35 -19.66 -20.96 -10.03
C SER A 35 -19.63 -22.32 -10.75
N GLY A 36 -19.82 -23.43 -10.03
CA GLY A 36 -19.83 -24.77 -10.61
C GLY A 36 -18.48 -25.24 -11.14
N VAL A 37 -17.37 -24.67 -10.64
CA VAL A 37 -16.01 -25.05 -11.04
C VAL A 37 -15.71 -26.48 -10.59
N ASP A 38 -15.26 -27.32 -11.52
CA ASP A 38 -14.78 -28.68 -11.22
C ASP A 38 -13.37 -28.62 -10.59
N GLU A 39 -13.33 -28.74 -9.27
CA GLU A 39 -12.10 -28.78 -8.47
C GLU A 39 -11.15 -29.90 -8.90
N ASN A 40 -11.66 -31.09 -9.24
CA ASN A 40 -10.81 -32.21 -9.66
C ASN A 40 -10.17 -31.93 -11.03
N ALA A 41 -10.95 -31.43 -11.98
CA ALA A 41 -10.44 -31.04 -13.29
C ALA A 41 -9.38 -29.93 -13.21
N ASN A 42 -9.59 -28.93 -12.33
CA ASN A 42 -8.60 -27.89 -12.08
C ASN A 42 -7.32 -28.46 -11.46
N ILE A 43 -7.42 -29.31 -10.44
CA ILE A 43 -6.27 -29.99 -9.80
C ILE A 43 -5.46 -30.78 -10.83
N THR A 44 -6.10 -31.60 -11.68
CA THR A 44 -5.40 -32.36 -12.74
C THR A 44 -4.72 -31.42 -13.74
N THR A 45 -5.41 -30.38 -14.19
CA THR A 45 -4.88 -29.41 -15.17
C THR A 45 -3.66 -28.67 -14.62
N VAL A 46 -3.70 -28.25 -13.36
CA VAL A 46 -2.59 -27.58 -12.67
C VAL A 46 -1.42 -28.55 -12.41
N GLN A 47 -1.68 -29.81 -12.08
CA GLN A 47 -0.63 -30.82 -11.94
C GLN A 47 0.11 -31.07 -13.26
N GLU A 48 -0.61 -31.22 -14.37
CA GLU A 48 -0.02 -31.34 -15.71
C GLU A 48 0.80 -30.09 -16.09
N LEU A 49 0.27 -28.89 -15.82
CA LEU A 49 0.97 -27.62 -16.04
C LEU A 49 2.29 -27.58 -15.27
N ARG A 50 2.29 -27.92 -13.97
CA ARG A 50 3.51 -27.96 -13.14
C ARG A 50 4.55 -28.97 -13.65
N VAL A 51 4.11 -30.09 -14.23
CA VAL A 51 5.02 -31.06 -14.88
C VAL A 51 5.62 -30.46 -16.15
N LEU A 52 4.83 -29.80 -17.00
CA LEU A 52 5.31 -29.13 -18.21
C LEU A 52 6.27 -27.96 -17.87
N GLU A 53 5.97 -27.15 -16.87
CA GLU A 53 6.84 -26.06 -16.40
C GLU A 53 8.19 -26.59 -15.88
N LYS A 54 8.19 -27.71 -15.15
CA LYS A 54 9.42 -28.40 -14.73
C LYS A 54 10.23 -28.94 -15.92
N GLN A 55 9.57 -29.48 -16.94
CA GLN A 55 10.23 -29.91 -18.18
C GLN A 55 10.80 -28.73 -18.96
N ALA A 56 10.06 -27.62 -19.08
CA ALA A 56 10.51 -26.39 -19.74
C ALA A 56 11.72 -25.77 -19.03
N ALA A 57 11.72 -25.75 -17.70
CA ALA A 57 12.85 -25.30 -16.89
C ALA A 57 14.09 -26.18 -17.08
N GLY A 58 13.92 -27.51 -17.15
CA GLY A 58 15.00 -28.47 -17.45
C GLY A 58 15.56 -28.34 -18.87
N ALA A 59 14.70 -28.14 -19.87
CA ALA A 59 15.12 -27.84 -21.23
C ALA A 59 15.88 -26.50 -21.31
N GLY A 60 15.43 -25.49 -20.56
CA GLY A 60 16.06 -24.17 -20.49
C GLY A 60 17.45 -24.19 -19.82
N SER A 61 17.64 -25.00 -18.79
CA SER A 61 18.97 -25.18 -18.17
C SER A 61 19.91 -25.96 -19.07
N SER A 62 19.44 -27.01 -19.74
CA SER A 62 20.22 -27.76 -20.74
C SER A 62 20.67 -26.86 -21.90
N ASN A 63 19.76 -26.06 -22.48
CA ASN A 63 20.08 -25.10 -23.54
C ASN A 63 21.14 -24.07 -23.10
N LYS A 64 20.99 -23.48 -21.89
CA LYS A 64 22.01 -22.59 -21.31
C LYS A 64 23.38 -23.29 -21.21
N TRP A 65 23.42 -24.56 -20.81
CA TRP A 65 24.65 -25.34 -20.74
C TRP A 65 25.27 -25.59 -22.12
N TRP A 66 24.48 -25.94 -23.15
CA TRP A 66 24.99 -26.09 -24.52
C TRP A 66 25.57 -24.78 -25.08
N ARG A 67 24.95 -23.63 -24.75
CA ARG A 67 25.48 -22.30 -25.11
C ARG A 67 26.79 -21.97 -24.37
N ILE A 68 26.91 -22.36 -23.10
CA ILE A 68 28.18 -22.25 -22.34
C ILE A 68 29.25 -23.16 -22.96
N LEU A 69 28.92 -24.40 -23.32
CA LEU A 69 29.85 -25.34 -23.95
C LEU A 69 30.34 -24.83 -25.31
N ARG A 70 29.47 -24.19 -26.10
CA ARG A 70 29.86 -23.48 -27.33
C ARG A 70 30.81 -22.31 -27.06
N GLY A 71 30.58 -21.52 -26.01
CA GLY A 71 31.51 -20.46 -25.59
C GLY A 71 32.87 -21.02 -25.15
N ALA A 72 32.86 -22.03 -24.30
CA ALA A 72 34.05 -22.67 -23.75
C ALA A 72 34.90 -23.36 -24.83
N SER A 73 34.28 -24.02 -25.81
CA SER A 73 35.00 -24.64 -26.95
C SER A 73 35.68 -23.61 -27.86
N ILE A 74 35.05 -22.44 -28.08
CA ILE A 74 35.69 -21.32 -28.80
C ILE A 74 36.89 -20.78 -28.00
N VAL A 75 36.74 -20.55 -26.69
CA VAL A 75 37.84 -20.06 -25.83
C VAL A 75 38.99 -21.07 -25.75
N ALA A 76 38.70 -22.36 -25.59
CA ALA A 76 39.71 -23.42 -25.54
C ALA A 76 40.49 -23.52 -26.86
N ALA A 77 39.81 -23.40 -28.00
CA ALA A 77 40.48 -23.41 -29.31
C ALA A 77 41.33 -22.15 -29.55
N LEU A 78 40.91 -20.97 -29.06
CA LEU A 78 41.73 -19.76 -29.08
C LEU A 78 43.00 -19.90 -28.22
N LEU A 79 42.87 -20.43 -27.00
CA LEU A 79 44.01 -20.70 -26.12
C LEU A 79 44.97 -21.73 -26.73
N ALA A 80 44.44 -22.79 -27.35
CA ALA A 80 45.24 -23.78 -28.07
C ALA A 80 45.98 -23.17 -29.27
N ALA A 81 45.33 -22.29 -30.04
CA ALA A 81 45.96 -21.59 -31.16
C ALA A 81 47.10 -20.65 -30.68
N ILE A 82 46.90 -19.92 -29.59
CA ILE A 82 47.93 -19.06 -28.97
C ILE A 82 49.12 -19.89 -28.49
N TYR A 83 48.86 -21.03 -27.84
CA TYR A 83 49.91 -21.94 -27.37
C TYR A 83 50.71 -22.54 -28.54
N ILE A 84 50.02 -23.02 -29.58
CA ILE A 84 50.66 -23.59 -30.78
C ILE A 84 51.50 -22.53 -31.50
N TYR A 85 51.00 -21.29 -31.61
CA TYR A 85 51.75 -20.16 -32.19
C TYR A 85 53.04 -19.84 -31.42
N ALA A 86 53.04 -20.01 -30.09
CA ALA A 86 54.20 -19.70 -29.25
C ALA A 86 55.28 -20.81 -29.23
N TYR A 87 54.91 -22.08 -29.45
CA TYR A 87 55.80 -23.24 -29.23
C TYR A 87 55.98 -24.19 -30.42
N HIS A 88 55.22 -24.06 -31.51
CA HIS A 88 55.24 -25.00 -32.64
C HIS A 88 55.24 -24.30 -34.01
N ALA A 89 55.60 -25.05 -35.06
CA ALA A 89 55.59 -24.56 -36.42
C ALA A 89 54.16 -24.28 -36.94
N TRP A 90 54.03 -23.28 -37.81
CA TRP A 90 52.74 -22.78 -38.31
C TRP A 90 51.71 -23.82 -38.82
N PRO A 91 52.07 -24.98 -39.44
CA PRO A 91 51.08 -25.93 -39.94
C PRO A 91 50.19 -26.54 -38.84
N TRP A 92 50.68 -26.58 -37.59
CA TRP A 92 49.92 -27.13 -36.46
C TRP A 92 48.70 -26.31 -36.06
N LEU A 93 48.61 -25.04 -36.49
CA LEU A 93 47.43 -24.18 -36.27
C LEU A 93 46.17 -24.70 -37.00
N MET A 94 46.32 -25.59 -37.99
CA MET A 94 45.19 -26.21 -38.68
C MET A 94 44.39 -27.18 -37.78
N VAL A 95 45.02 -27.76 -36.74
CA VAL A 95 44.38 -28.75 -35.86
C VAL A 95 43.21 -28.14 -35.05
N PRO A 96 43.36 -27.04 -34.29
CA PRO A 96 42.23 -26.41 -33.61
C PRO A 96 41.18 -25.85 -34.57
N ALA A 97 41.58 -25.41 -35.78
CA ALA A 97 40.64 -24.93 -36.79
C ALA A 97 39.72 -26.04 -37.33
N ILE A 98 40.27 -27.22 -37.62
CA ILE A 98 39.49 -28.40 -38.04
C ILE A 98 38.57 -28.86 -36.91
N ALA A 99 39.05 -28.87 -35.66
CA ALA A 99 38.23 -29.22 -34.50
C ALA A 99 37.02 -28.29 -34.32
N LEU A 100 37.22 -26.96 -34.44
CA LEU A 100 36.13 -25.97 -34.41
C LEU A 100 35.14 -26.15 -35.58
N ALA A 101 35.63 -26.45 -36.78
CA ALA A 101 34.81 -26.64 -37.97
C ALA A 101 33.82 -27.81 -37.84
N VAL A 102 34.12 -28.82 -37.02
CA VAL A 102 33.22 -29.95 -36.71
C VAL A 102 32.38 -29.68 -35.44
N ALA A 103 32.97 -29.08 -34.41
CA ALA A 103 32.30 -28.83 -33.13
C ALA A 103 31.22 -27.74 -33.21
N ILE A 104 31.43 -26.65 -33.95
CA ILE A 104 30.47 -25.55 -34.02
C ILE A 104 29.16 -25.95 -34.72
N PRO A 105 29.15 -26.61 -35.90
CA PRO A 105 27.90 -27.00 -36.55
C PRO A 105 27.11 -28.04 -35.76
N THR A 106 27.79 -28.99 -35.09
CA THR A 106 27.14 -29.99 -34.24
C THR A 106 26.51 -29.37 -32.99
N LEU A 107 27.23 -28.48 -32.29
CA LEU A 107 26.69 -27.71 -31.17
C LEU A 107 25.53 -26.80 -31.59
N ASN A 108 25.63 -26.12 -32.74
CA ASN A 108 24.54 -25.27 -33.24
C ASN A 108 23.27 -26.08 -33.56
N ARG A 109 23.41 -27.29 -34.09
CA ARG A 109 22.26 -28.18 -34.32
C ARG A 109 21.60 -28.58 -33.00
N ILE A 110 22.39 -29.00 -32.00
CA ILE A 110 21.88 -29.36 -30.67
C ILE A 110 21.19 -28.18 -29.98
N ILE A 111 21.77 -26.97 -30.08
CA ILE A 111 21.15 -25.74 -29.55
C ILE A 111 19.82 -25.46 -30.27
N ASN A 112 19.77 -25.54 -31.61
CA ASN A 112 18.53 -25.31 -32.36
C ASN A 112 17.44 -26.34 -32.05
N ASP A 113 17.79 -27.62 -31.92
CA ASP A 113 16.85 -28.69 -31.55
C ASP A 113 16.34 -28.49 -30.11
N SER A 114 17.21 -28.04 -29.19
CA SER A 114 16.87 -27.69 -27.81
C SER A 114 15.99 -26.43 -27.71
N ASP A 115 16.28 -25.39 -28.50
CA ASP A 115 15.44 -24.19 -28.64
C ASP A 115 14.05 -24.54 -29.19
N ALA A 116 13.97 -25.43 -30.18
CA ALA A 116 12.71 -25.91 -30.73
C ALA A 116 11.89 -26.72 -29.70
N GLN A 117 12.55 -27.58 -28.91
CA GLN A 117 11.91 -28.30 -27.81
C GLN A 117 11.43 -27.33 -26.71
N LEU A 118 12.24 -26.35 -26.33
CA LEU A 118 11.88 -25.34 -25.33
C LEU A 118 10.67 -24.50 -25.78
N LYS A 119 10.64 -24.04 -27.03
CA LYS A 119 9.48 -23.32 -27.60
C LYS A 119 8.20 -24.17 -27.62
N ARG A 120 8.31 -25.46 -27.94
CA ARG A 120 7.16 -26.40 -27.87
C ARG A 120 6.65 -26.57 -26.44
N LEU A 121 7.56 -26.74 -25.47
CA LEU A 121 7.20 -26.85 -24.06
C LEU A 121 6.56 -25.56 -23.52
N GLN A 122 7.11 -24.39 -23.86
CA GLN A 122 6.52 -23.09 -23.51
C GLN A 122 5.10 -22.95 -24.08
N LYS A 123 4.92 -23.24 -25.38
CA LYS A 123 3.58 -23.21 -26.01
C LYS A 123 2.60 -24.15 -25.32
N ALA A 124 3.03 -25.37 -24.96
CA ALA A 124 2.20 -26.33 -24.22
C ALA A 124 1.86 -25.85 -22.79
N CYS A 125 2.79 -25.17 -22.10
CA CYS A 125 2.51 -24.52 -20.82
C CYS A 125 1.47 -23.40 -20.98
N ASP A 126 1.60 -22.55 -22.00
CA ASP A 126 0.71 -21.42 -22.21
C ASP A 126 -0.70 -21.89 -22.62
N GLU A 127 -0.80 -22.92 -23.47
CA GLU A 127 -2.06 -23.61 -23.80
C GLU A 127 -2.72 -24.22 -22.55
N LYS A 128 -1.97 -24.94 -21.71
CA LYS A 128 -2.51 -25.52 -20.46
C LYS A 128 -2.88 -24.45 -19.43
N ARG A 129 -2.13 -23.35 -19.35
CA ARG A 129 -2.46 -22.21 -18.49
C ARG A 129 -3.74 -21.51 -18.97
N ALA A 130 -3.97 -21.39 -20.28
CA ALA A 130 -5.22 -20.87 -20.83
C ALA A 130 -6.42 -21.78 -20.50
N VAL A 131 -6.25 -23.11 -20.51
CA VAL A 131 -7.29 -24.05 -20.05
C VAL A 131 -7.60 -23.87 -18.56
N ALA A 132 -6.57 -23.75 -17.71
CA ALA A 132 -6.75 -23.51 -16.27
C ALA A 132 -7.44 -22.17 -15.98
N TRP A 133 -7.11 -21.11 -16.72
CA TRP A 133 -7.85 -19.84 -16.66
C TRP A 133 -9.30 -20.00 -17.09
N GLY A 134 -9.57 -20.70 -18.21
CA GLY A 134 -10.92 -20.96 -18.72
C GLY A 134 -11.81 -21.71 -17.72
N GLN A 135 -11.25 -22.68 -16.99
CA GLN A 135 -11.94 -23.39 -15.91
C GLN A 135 -12.36 -22.47 -14.75
N MET A 136 -11.59 -21.41 -14.49
CA MET A 136 -11.79 -20.51 -13.35
C MET A 136 -12.60 -19.24 -13.69
N VAL A 137 -12.88 -18.96 -14.97
CA VAL A 137 -13.72 -17.81 -15.38
C VAL A 137 -15.04 -17.73 -14.61
N PRO A 138 -15.82 -18.83 -14.42
CA PRO A 138 -17.08 -18.76 -13.70
C PRO A 138 -16.93 -18.33 -12.23
N LEU A 139 -15.83 -18.69 -11.55
CA LEU A 139 -15.57 -18.24 -10.18
C LEU A 139 -15.06 -16.79 -10.16
N ASN A 140 -14.12 -16.46 -11.06
CA ASN A 140 -13.54 -15.12 -11.14
C ASN A 140 -14.62 -14.05 -11.42
N SER A 141 -15.67 -14.39 -12.17
CA SER A 141 -16.81 -13.50 -12.42
C SER A 141 -17.75 -13.24 -11.22
N LEU A 142 -17.65 -14.04 -10.14
CA LEU A 142 -18.50 -13.88 -8.94
C LEU A 142 -17.89 -12.97 -7.86
N TYR A 143 -16.64 -12.53 -8.00
CA TYR A 143 -16.04 -11.61 -7.03
C TYR A 143 -16.65 -10.21 -7.17
N ASP A 144 -17.24 -9.71 -6.10
CA ASP A 144 -17.83 -8.37 -6.03
C ASP A 144 -17.13 -7.48 -4.99
N TRP A 145 -17.26 -6.15 -5.16
CA TRP A 145 -16.66 -5.16 -4.27
C TRP A 145 -17.27 -5.13 -2.87
N ASP A 146 -18.44 -5.73 -2.68
CA ASP A 146 -19.20 -5.72 -1.43
C ASP A 146 -18.88 -6.96 -0.56
N ILE A 147 -18.10 -7.93 -1.04
CA ILE A 147 -17.69 -9.13 -0.29
C ILE A 147 -17.10 -8.75 1.07
N VAL A 148 -16.21 -7.74 1.09
CA VAL A 148 -15.61 -7.23 2.33
C VAL A 148 -16.70 -6.73 3.29
N ALA A 149 -17.64 -5.91 2.81
CA ALA A 149 -18.75 -5.40 3.62
C ALA A 149 -19.63 -6.52 4.17
N LYS A 150 -20.00 -7.49 3.33
CA LYS A 150 -20.82 -8.67 3.67
C LYS A 150 -20.17 -9.50 4.78
N LEU A 151 -18.89 -9.88 4.61
CA LEU A 151 -18.13 -10.66 5.59
C LEU A 151 -17.94 -9.90 6.92
N MET A 152 -17.65 -8.60 6.86
CA MET A 152 -17.52 -7.74 8.02
C MET A 152 -18.81 -7.69 8.85
N GLN A 153 -19.95 -7.45 8.19
CA GLN A 153 -21.27 -7.36 8.83
C GLN A 153 -21.74 -8.73 9.38
N GLN A 154 -21.42 -9.83 8.70
CA GLN A 154 -21.69 -11.19 9.17
C GLN A 154 -20.91 -11.55 10.45
N THR A 155 -19.66 -11.07 10.58
CA THR A 155 -18.85 -11.30 11.79
C THR A 155 -19.19 -10.33 12.93
N VAL A 156 -19.40 -9.04 12.63
CA VAL A 156 -19.69 -8.01 13.63
C VAL A 156 -20.93 -7.20 13.21
N PRO A 157 -22.16 -7.65 13.54
CA PRO A 157 -23.41 -7.04 13.05
C PRO A 157 -23.66 -5.58 13.46
N ARG A 158 -22.84 -5.01 14.36
CA ARG A 158 -22.87 -3.58 14.71
C ARG A 158 -22.11 -2.70 13.71
N ILE A 159 -21.38 -3.30 12.77
CA ILE A 159 -20.64 -2.62 11.70
C ILE A 159 -21.40 -2.85 10.40
N ALA A 160 -21.94 -1.79 9.82
CA ALA A 160 -22.49 -1.81 8.48
C ALA A 160 -21.68 -0.85 7.61
N PHE A 161 -21.26 -1.31 6.43
CA PHE A 161 -20.61 -0.47 5.43
C PHE A 161 -21.66 0.07 4.46
N ASP A 162 -21.51 1.32 4.04
CA ASP A 162 -22.29 1.85 2.92
C ASP A 162 -21.72 1.30 1.59
N PRO A 163 -22.53 1.20 0.52
CA PRO A 163 -22.03 0.71 -0.79
C PRO A 163 -20.86 1.54 -1.36
N TYR A 164 -20.83 2.84 -1.06
CA TYR A 164 -19.77 3.78 -1.41
C TYR A 164 -19.93 5.06 -0.57
N PHE A 165 -18.94 5.96 -0.58
CA PHE A 165 -19.01 7.18 0.21
C PHE A 165 -19.93 8.25 -0.45
N SER A 166 -21.12 8.43 0.11
CA SER A 166 -22.15 9.35 -0.39
C SER A 166 -21.95 10.80 0.09
N ASN A 167 -22.52 11.75 -0.67
CA ASN A 167 -22.63 13.14 -0.22
C ASN A 167 -23.46 13.24 1.07
N GLY A 168 -24.47 12.39 1.22
CA GLY A 168 -25.30 12.32 2.42
C GLY A 168 -24.51 12.07 3.70
N ARG A 169 -23.63 11.05 3.71
CA ARG A 169 -22.76 10.77 4.86
C ARG A 169 -21.73 11.87 5.09
N MET A 170 -21.26 12.53 4.02
CA MET A 170 -20.38 13.71 4.11
C MET A 170 -21.11 14.95 4.66
N GLU A 171 -22.40 15.11 4.39
CA GLU A 171 -23.26 16.17 4.95
C GLU A 171 -23.61 15.89 6.41
N GLU A 172 -23.91 14.64 6.78
CA GLU A 172 -24.11 14.21 8.17
C GLU A 172 -22.86 14.53 9.02
N LEU A 173 -21.68 14.07 8.60
CA LEU A 173 -20.42 14.34 9.32
C LEU A 173 -20.09 15.82 9.45
N ARG A 174 -20.46 16.64 8.45
CA ARG A 174 -20.24 18.09 8.45
C ARG A 174 -21.22 18.84 9.34
N ASN A 175 -22.51 18.54 9.21
CA ASN A 175 -23.58 19.30 9.83
C ASN A 175 -23.80 18.87 11.30
N SER A 176 -23.74 17.56 11.57
CA SER A 176 -23.98 17.01 12.91
C SER A 176 -22.70 16.96 13.77
N PHE A 177 -21.54 16.69 13.16
CA PHE A 177 -20.28 16.46 13.90
C PHE A 177 -19.17 17.49 13.62
N GLY A 178 -19.37 18.41 12.65
CA GLY A 178 -18.43 19.50 12.35
C GLY A 178 -17.23 19.13 11.46
N TRP A 179 -17.26 18.01 10.73
CA TRP A 179 -16.15 17.54 9.90
C TRP A 179 -16.33 17.86 8.41
N TYR A 180 -15.37 18.60 7.84
CA TYR A 180 -15.46 19.12 6.47
C TYR A 180 -14.82 18.23 5.39
N GLY A 181 -14.07 17.19 5.77
CA GLY A 181 -13.41 16.28 4.82
C GLY A 181 -12.35 16.92 3.92
N ASN A 182 -11.96 18.17 4.14
CA ASN A 182 -10.89 18.80 3.37
C ASN A 182 -9.52 18.49 4.01
N LEU A 183 -8.67 17.79 3.28
CA LEU A 183 -7.29 17.48 3.67
C LEU A 183 -6.27 18.46 3.06
N GLY A 184 -6.69 19.34 2.14
CA GLY A 184 -5.82 20.22 1.37
C GLY A 184 -5.28 19.61 0.08
N ASP A 185 -4.56 20.42 -0.69
CA ASP A 185 -4.19 20.11 -2.09
C ASP A 185 -2.99 19.16 -2.22
N ASN A 186 -2.28 18.89 -1.12
CA ASN A 186 -1.19 17.90 -1.07
C ASN A 186 -1.68 16.44 -0.87
N HIS A 187 -3.00 16.22 -0.79
CA HIS A 187 -3.59 14.93 -0.46
C HIS A 187 -4.61 14.48 -1.51
N SER A 188 -4.46 13.25 -1.99
CA SER A 188 -5.36 12.57 -2.94
C SER A 188 -5.97 11.35 -2.27
N ILE A 189 -7.29 11.15 -2.34
CA ILE A 189 -7.94 9.93 -1.81
C ILE A 189 -7.66 8.75 -2.76
N GLU A 190 -6.82 7.79 -2.35
CA GLU A 190 -6.61 6.54 -3.10
C GLU A 190 -7.85 5.63 -2.99
N PHE A 191 -8.44 5.53 -1.80
CA PHE A 191 -9.62 4.70 -1.56
C PHE A 191 -10.38 5.13 -0.29
N SER A 192 -11.71 5.03 -0.30
CA SER A 192 -12.56 5.27 0.88
C SER A 192 -13.66 4.21 1.03
N HIS A 193 -13.85 3.73 2.25
CA HIS A 193 -15.08 3.09 2.74
C HIS A 193 -15.75 4.03 3.73
N SER A 194 -17.09 4.07 3.74
CA SER A 194 -17.85 4.68 4.83
C SER A 194 -18.83 3.66 5.41
N GLY A 195 -19.34 3.93 6.59
CA GLY A 195 -20.34 3.07 7.22
C GLY A 195 -20.81 3.61 8.56
N VAL A 196 -21.60 2.80 9.26
CA VAL A 196 -22.00 3.05 10.65
C VAL A 196 -21.40 1.99 11.58
N LEU A 197 -20.76 2.47 12.64
CA LEU A 197 -20.33 1.67 13.78
C LEU A 197 -21.33 1.97 14.89
N ASN A 198 -22.26 1.04 15.10
CA ASN A 198 -23.27 1.12 16.15
C ASN A 198 -24.12 2.41 16.07
N GLY A 199 -24.63 2.71 14.87
CA GLY A 199 -25.41 3.92 14.54
C GLY A 199 -24.60 5.20 14.35
N ASN A 200 -23.31 5.21 14.70
CA ASN A 200 -22.44 6.38 14.56
C ASN A 200 -21.62 6.31 13.26
N PRO A 201 -21.49 7.40 12.49
CA PRO A 201 -20.80 7.39 11.20
C PRO A 201 -19.29 7.20 11.35
N PHE A 202 -18.72 6.33 10.50
CA PHE A 202 -17.27 6.20 10.30
C PHE A 202 -16.88 6.29 8.82
N ILE A 203 -15.62 6.63 8.58
CA ILE A 203 -14.92 6.54 7.30
C ILE A 203 -13.62 5.81 7.55
N LEU A 204 -13.30 4.82 6.72
CA LEU A 204 -11.96 4.26 6.58
C LEU A 204 -11.40 4.77 5.24
N ALA A 205 -10.31 5.52 5.28
CA ALA A 205 -9.71 6.07 4.08
C ALA A 205 -8.21 5.79 3.98
N ARG A 206 -7.75 5.71 2.73
CA ARG A 206 -6.34 5.64 2.36
C ARG A 206 -6.06 6.81 1.41
N THR A 207 -5.02 7.58 1.73
CA THR A 207 -4.66 8.79 1.00
C THR A 207 -3.22 8.76 0.57
N LEU A 208 -2.95 9.27 -0.62
CA LEU A 208 -1.63 9.64 -1.09
C LEU A 208 -1.35 11.07 -0.62
N SER A 209 -0.35 11.24 0.22
CA SER A 209 0.09 12.52 0.76
C SER A 209 1.45 12.89 0.17
N HIS A 210 1.59 14.14 -0.29
CA HIS A 210 2.84 14.71 -0.78
C HIS A 210 3.50 15.64 0.26
N SER A 211 4.83 15.56 0.37
CA SER A 211 5.63 16.52 1.14
C SER A 211 6.98 16.77 0.47
N ILE A 212 7.58 17.94 0.72
CA ILE A 212 8.96 18.21 0.29
C ILE A 212 9.92 17.69 1.35
N GLY A 213 10.46 16.50 1.11
CA GLY A 213 11.54 15.91 1.87
C GLY A 213 12.91 16.41 1.42
N SER A 214 13.97 15.72 1.87
CA SER A 214 15.36 16.15 1.66
C SER A 214 16.26 14.98 1.30
N LYS A 215 16.98 15.10 0.18
CA LYS A 215 17.84 14.05 -0.36
C LYS A 215 19.29 14.48 -0.45
N THR A 216 20.17 13.64 0.08
CA THR A 216 21.62 13.77 -0.08
C THR A 216 22.06 13.18 -1.41
N TYR A 217 22.60 14.03 -2.28
CA TYR A 217 23.23 13.64 -3.54
C TYR A 217 24.74 13.54 -3.35
N HIS A 218 25.38 12.58 -4.03
CA HIS A 218 26.81 12.30 -3.90
C HIS A 218 27.54 12.48 -5.24
N GLY A 219 28.75 13.04 -5.16
CA GLY A 219 29.64 13.20 -6.31
C GLY A 219 31.04 12.70 -5.98
N SER A 220 31.81 12.39 -7.02
CA SER A 220 33.19 11.95 -6.87
C SER A 220 34.09 12.47 -8.00
N LEU A 221 35.37 12.63 -7.68
CA LEU A 221 36.39 13.07 -8.64
C LEU A 221 37.67 12.27 -8.39
N ALA A 222 38.12 11.54 -9.41
CA ALA A 222 39.41 10.87 -9.38
C ALA A 222 40.53 11.88 -9.71
N ILE A 223 41.51 12.00 -8.82
CA ILE A 223 42.71 12.82 -9.00
C ILE A 223 43.97 11.94 -8.97
N SER A 224 45.04 12.42 -9.61
CA SER A 224 46.36 11.79 -9.52
C SER A 224 47.47 12.82 -9.52
N TRP A 225 48.52 12.55 -8.74
CA TRP A 225 49.70 13.41 -8.64
C TRP A 225 50.96 12.56 -8.47
N THR A 226 52.11 13.16 -8.73
CA THR A 226 53.41 12.50 -8.55
C THR A 226 54.10 13.02 -7.31
N GLU A 227 54.54 12.11 -6.45
CA GLU A 227 55.27 12.38 -5.21
C GLU A 227 56.72 11.87 -5.35
N GLN A 228 57.70 12.66 -4.89
CA GLN A 228 59.09 12.20 -4.78
C GLN A 228 59.33 11.61 -3.40
N TYR A 229 59.89 10.40 -3.34
CA TYR A 229 60.27 9.73 -2.10
C TYR A 229 61.72 9.25 -2.17
N ARG A 230 62.38 9.10 -1.02
CA ARG A 230 63.67 8.42 -0.93
C ARG A 230 63.44 6.94 -0.59
N ASN A 231 64.06 6.06 -1.37
CA ASN A 231 64.09 4.64 -1.06
C ASN A 231 65.08 4.35 0.11
N SER A 232 65.09 3.11 0.61
CA SER A 232 65.99 2.68 1.70
C SER A 232 67.49 2.71 1.35
N GLN A 233 67.84 2.98 0.09
CA GLN A 233 69.20 3.16 -0.41
C GLN A 233 69.56 4.64 -0.64
N GLY A 234 68.70 5.58 -0.23
CA GLY A 234 68.94 7.03 -0.30
C GLY A 234 68.70 7.68 -1.66
N LYS A 235 68.33 6.90 -2.68
CA LYS A 235 68.02 7.39 -4.04
C LYS A 235 66.62 7.96 -4.10
N SER A 236 66.46 9.09 -4.77
CA SER A 236 65.15 9.70 -5.03
C SER A 236 64.44 8.99 -6.17
N GLU A 237 63.19 8.59 -5.93
CA GLU A 237 62.30 7.96 -6.90
C GLU A 237 60.96 8.71 -6.94
N THR A 238 60.25 8.62 -8.07
CA THR A 238 58.91 9.18 -8.24
C THR A 238 57.86 8.09 -8.16
N ARG A 239 56.78 8.33 -7.43
CA ARG A 239 55.59 7.46 -7.41
C ARG A 239 54.34 8.27 -7.75
N THR A 240 53.53 7.74 -8.67
CA THR A 240 52.18 8.27 -8.91
C THR A 240 51.24 7.81 -7.80
N ARG A 241 50.49 8.76 -7.24
CA ARG A 241 49.39 8.56 -6.30
C ARG A 241 48.07 8.76 -7.05
N HIS A 242 47.05 8.04 -6.62
CA HIS A 242 45.67 8.20 -7.08
C HIS A 242 44.78 8.33 -5.85
N GLU A 243 43.80 9.22 -5.91
CA GLU A 243 42.80 9.42 -4.86
C GLU A 243 41.43 9.65 -5.53
N THR A 244 40.36 9.30 -4.82
CA THR A 244 39.00 9.64 -5.24
C THR A 244 38.38 10.53 -4.18
N LEU A 245 38.31 11.83 -4.50
CA LEU A 245 37.61 12.80 -3.68
C LEU A 245 36.11 12.51 -3.74
N ARG A 246 35.41 12.75 -2.64
CA ARG A 246 33.96 12.57 -2.51
C ARG A 246 33.35 13.83 -1.92
N ALA A 247 32.19 14.19 -2.46
CA ALA A 247 31.40 15.31 -1.98
C ALA A 247 29.93 14.90 -1.85
N SER A 248 29.18 15.66 -1.06
CA SER A 248 27.72 15.52 -0.94
C SER A 248 27.05 16.88 -0.81
N ILE A 249 25.84 16.97 -1.33
CA ILE A 249 24.94 18.13 -1.14
C ILE A 249 23.56 17.63 -0.74
N GLU A 250 22.83 18.44 0.00
CA GLU A 250 21.45 18.18 0.39
C GLU A 250 20.51 19.07 -0.44
N ARG A 251 19.44 18.50 -0.98
CA ARG A 251 18.50 19.17 -1.91
C ARG A 251 17.06 18.68 -1.68
N PRO A 252 16.05 19.55 -1.88
CA PRO A 252 14.64 19.18 -1.71
C PRO A 252 14.22 18.09 -2.70
N LEU A 253 13.37 17.18 -2.25
CA LEU A 253 12.81 16.09 -3.04
C LEU A 253 11.30 15.98 -2.78
N PRO A 254 10.44 15.95 -3.81
CA PRO A 254 9.04 15.54 -3.66
C PRO A 254 8.95 14.08 -3.17
N GLU A 255 8.48 13.90 -1.94
CA GLU A 255 8.22 12.63 -1.31
C GLU A 255 6.72 12.34 -1.26
N TYR A 256 6.37 11.05 -1.34
CA TYR A 256 5.01 10.58 -1.45
C TYR A 256 4.80 9.43 -0.48
N GLU A 257 3.83 9.56 0.41
CA GLU A 257 3.52 8.54 1.41
C GLU A 257 2.03 8.19 1.40
N ASN A 258 1.73 6.91 1.56
CA ASN A 258 0.37 6.43 1.72
C ASN A 258 0.01 6.41 3.21
N GLN A 259 -1.04 7.11 3.61
CA GLN A 259 -1.57 7.10 4.98
C GLN A 259 -2.92 6.40 5.00
N THR A 260 -3.20 5.61 6.04
CA THR A 260 -4.48 4.92 6.23
C THR A 260 -5.03 5.30 7.60
N PHE A 261 -6.21 5.92 7.64
CA PHE A 261 -6.82 6.40 8.87
C PHE A 261 -8.33 6.14 8.91
N ILE A 262 -8.88 6.18 10.12
CA ILE A 262 -10.30 6.05 10.41
C ILE A 262 -10.80 7.35 11.02
N VAL A 263 -11.86 7.92 10.46
CA VAL A 263 -12.62 9.03 11.04
C VAL A 263 -13.89 8.47 11.67
N TYR A 264 -14.24 8.90 12.88
CA TYR A 264 -15.43 8.45 13.59
C TYR A 264 -16.11 9.61 14.31
N GLY A 265 -17.36 9.90 13.93
CA GLY A 265 -18.18 10.93 14.55
C GLY A 265 -18.98 10.36 15.72
N ASN A 266 -18.90 10.98 16.89
CA ASN A 266 -19.72 10.63 18.06
C ASN A 266 -19.98 11.88 18.92
N GLU A 267 -21.24 12.09 19.31
CA GLU A 267 -21.68 13.27 20.08
C GLU A 267 -21.08 13.33 21.51
N ALA A 268 -20.56 12.22 22.04
CA ALA A 268 -20.02 12.16 23.39
C ALA A 268 -18.71 12.94 23.57
N ALA A 269 -18.63 13.68 24.69
CA ALA A 269 -17.54 14.60 25.02
C ALA A 269 -17.29 15.64 23.90
N PRO A 270 -18.25 16.55 23.64
CA PRO A 270 -18.25 17.43 22.47
C PRO A 270 -17.26 18.59 22.54
N ASP A 271 -16.75 18.96 23.72
CA ASP A 271 -15.79 20.07 23.89
C ASP A 271 -14.35 19.56 24.03
N LEU A 272 -14.19 18.26 24.25
CA LEU A 272 -12.90 17.62 24.46
C LEU A 272 -12.07 17.58 23.18
N VAL A 273 -10.86 18.10 23.30
CA VAL A 273 -9.76 17.98 22.34
C VAL A 273 -8.59 17.32 23.06
N PHE A 274 -7.97 16.32 22.44
CA PHE A 274 -6.68 15.74 22.84
C PHE A 274 -6.01 15.06 21.65
N SER A 275 -4.69 14.91 21.71
CA SER A 275 -3.90 14.07 20.80
C SER A 275 -3.13 13.01 21.58
N ARG A 276 -2.81 11.92 20.89
CA ARG A 276 -1.94 10.86 21.39
C ARG A 276 -1.13 10.30 20.23
N HIS A 277 0.15 10.04 20.47
CA HIS A 277 1.01 9.30 19.54
C HIS A 277 1.57 8.02 20.19
N PRO A 278 2.01 7.03 19.40
CA PRO A 278 2.57 5.78 19.92
C PRO A 278 3.80 6.00 20.81
N SER A 279 3.77 5.44 22.02
CA SER A 279 4.84 5.58 23.00
C SER A 279 5.75 4.37 23.02
N LYS A 280 7.06 4.62 23.08
CA LYS A 280 8.07 3.56 23.32
C LYS A 280 7.94 2.95 24.72
N LEU A 281 7.16 3.55 25.62
CA LEU A 281 6.92 3.06 26.99
C LEU A 281 5.98 1.84 27.03
N SER A 282 5.08 1.70 26.05
CA SER A 282 4.04 0.68 26.02
C SER A 282 4.57 -0.74 25.71
N ARG A 283 5.72 -0.81 25.00
CA ARG A 283 6.44 -2.06 24.68
C ARG A 283 7.49 -2.44 25.72
N LEU A 284 7.58 -1.71 26.84
CA LEU A 284 8.54 -2.00 27.89
C LEU A 284 8.02 -3.09 28.82
N GLU A 285 8.81 -4.15 28.97
CA GLU A 285 8.54 -5.27 29.88
C GLU A 285 8.55 -4.80 31.34
N ASP A 286 8.22 -5.69 32.28
CA ASP A 286 8.23 -5.37 33.72
C ASP A 286 9.62 -5.41 34.39
N GLY A 287 10.67 -5.23 33.58
CA GLY A 287 12.06 -5.11 33.99
C GLY A 287 12.34 -3.86 34.83
N PHE A 288 13.45 -3.89 35.58
CA PHE A 288 13.79 -2.83 36.54
C PHE A 288 14.02 -1.45 35.88
N PHE A 289 14.74 -1.41 34.76
CA PHE A 289 14.97 -0.19 33.96
C PHE A 289 13.70 0.37 33.32
N ASP A 290 12.71 -0.49 33.12
CA ASP A 290 11.48 -0.16 32.42
C ASP A 290 10.44 0.41 33.37
N LYS A 291 10.34 -0.16 34.57
CA LYS A 291 9.67 0.46 35.73
C LYS A 291 10.28 1.83 36.07
N TRP A 292 11.61 1.98 35.99
CA TRP A 292 12.25 3.30 36.18
C TRP A 292 11.85 4.32 35.11
N ARG A 293 11.79 3.92 33.83
CA ARG A 293 11.34 4.79 32.73
C ARG A 293 9.86 5.17 32.87
N LYS A 294 8.98 4.22 33.19
CA LYS A 294 7.55 4.46 33.49
C LYS A 294 7.39 5.43 34.67
N ASN A 295 8.11 5.22 35.78
CA ASN A 295 8.09 6.11 36.95
C ASN A 295 8.59 7.53 36.63
N ARG A 296 9.60 7.68 35.75
CA ARG A 296 10.08 9.00 35.31
C ARG A 296 9.04 9.73 34.45
N ALA A 297 8.30 9.02 33.59
CA ALA A 297 7.19 9.60 32.85
C ALA A 297 6.06 10.05 33.79
N ILE A 298 5.65 9.21 34.74
CA ILE A 298 4.67 9.56 35.78
C ILE A 298 5.11 10.80 36.56
N LYS A 299 6.38 10.89 36.98
CA LYS A 299 6.90 12.07 37.69
C LYS A 299 6.85 13.35 36.85
N LYS A 300 7.13 13.26 35.53
CA LYS A 300 7.00 14.40 34.61
C LYS A 300 5.55 14.87 34.47
N LEU A 301 4.58 13.94 34.48
CA LEU A 301 3.15 14.27 34.49
C LEU A 301 2.71 14.92 35.80
N GLU A 302 3.20 14.43 36.95
CA GLU A 302 2.96 15.05 38.26
C GLU A 302 3.61 16.43 38.40
N GLU A 303 4.73 16.69 37.73
CA GLU A 303 5.35 18.01 37.63
C GLU A 303 4.48 18.92 36.74
N LYS A 304 4.04 18.46 35.56
CA LYS A 304 3.12 19.20 34.68
C LYS A 304 1.78 19.52 35.35
N SER A 305 1.24 18.65 36.21
CA SER A 305 -0.03 18.90 36.91
C SER A 305 0.09 19.87 38.09
N ARG A 306 1.31 20.30 38.45
CA ARG A 306 1.55 21.34 39.47
C ARG A 306 1.81 22.71 38.85
N ASP A 307 2.19 22.73 37.57
CA ASP A 307 2.48 23.92 36.78
C ASP A 307 1.18 24.39 36.11
N VAL A 308 0.27 24.92 36.93
CA VAL A 308 -1.09 25.32 36.51
C VAL A 308 -1.10 26.79 36.13
N ASP A 309 -0.61 27.09 34.93
CA ASP A 309 -0.72 28.41 34.32
C ASP A 309 -2.15 28.72 33.84
N GLU A 310 -2.46 30.02 33.70
CA GLU A 310 -3.79 30.54 33.36
C GLU A 310 -4.31 30.02 31.99
N GLY A 311 -5.02 28.89 32.02
CA GLY A 311 -5.73 28.31 30.88
C GLY A 311 -5.71 26.78 30.78
N HIS A 312 -4.79 26.08 31.46
CA HIS A 312 -4.59 24.64 31.28
C HIS A 312 -4.54 23.84 32.59
N ASN A 313 -5.70 23.45 33.12
CA ASN A 313 -5.82 22.64 34.34
C ASN A 313 -5.62 21.12 34.07
N PHE A 314 -4.42 20.70 33.65
CA PHE A 314 -4.11 19.27 33.52
C PHE A 314 -4.08 18.58 34.89
N THR A 315 -4.91 17.56 35.08
CA THR A 315 -5.03 16.83 36.35
C THR A 315 -4.77 15.35 36.11
N VAL A 316 -3.82 14.74 36.83
CA VAL A 316 -3.49 13.31 36.67
C VAL A 316 -4.69 12.43 37.04
N MET A 317 -4.94 11.36 36.29
CA MET A 317 -5.95 10.34 36.58
C MET A 317 -5.57 9.47 37.78
N ALA A 318 -6.54 8.76 38.35
CA ALA A 318 -6.28 7.80 39.43
C ALA A 318 -5.34 6.66 38.96
N ASN A 319 -5.50 6.20 37.71
CA ASN A 319 -4.58 5.28 37.06
C ASN A 319 -3.43 6.04 36.40
N ARG A 320 -2.32 6.20 37.12
CA ARG A 320 -1.11 6.86 36.62
C ARG A 320 -0.42 6.10 35.48
N GLU A 321 -0.61 4.78 35.39
CA GLU A 321 -0.04 3.99 34.29
C GLU A 321 -0.78 4.28 32.98
N PHE A 322 -2.11 4.41 33.02
CA PHE A 322 -2.89 4.85 31.86
C PHE A 322 -2.42 6.22 31.36
N ASP A 323 -2.38 7.24 32.22
CA ASP A 323 -1.96 8.59 31.82
C ASP A 323 -0.52 8.60 31.24
N ALA A 324 0.39 7.77 31.76
CA ALA A 324 1.78 7.69 31.30
C ALA A 324 2.00 6.87 30.02
N LEU A 325 1.09 5.96 29.66
CA LEU A 325 1.16 5.17 28.42
C LEU A 325 0.27 5.72 27.30
N PHE A 326 -0.85 6.36 27.65
CA PHE A 326 -1.74 7.04 26.70
C PHE A 326 -1.24 8.45 26.35
N ASP A 327 -0.49 9.12 27.24
CA ASP A 327 0.27 10.37 27.01
C ASP A 327 -0.51 11.54 26.37
N ALA A 328 -1.84 11.58 26.54
CA ALA A 328 -2.73 12.64 26.06
C ALA A 328 -2.66 13.89 26.97
N THR A 329 -1.47 14.50 27.04
CA THR A 329 -1.17 15.59 27.99
C THR A 329 -1.58 16.98 27.52
N ASP A 330 -2.02 17.11 26.26
CA ASP A 330 -2.54 18.32 25.62
C ASP A 330 -4.05 18.51 25.82
N ARG A 331 -4.70 17.56 26.52
CA ARG A 331 -6.15 17.54 26.71
C ARG A 331 -6.69 18.85 27.32
N ASN A 332 -7.75 19.39 26.71
CA ASN A 332 -8.33 20.68 27.11
C ASN A 332 -9.44 20.59 28.18
N HIS A 333 -10.09 19.43 28.36
CA HIS A 333 -11.30 19.31 29.18
C HIS A 333 -11.33 18.05 30.06
N GLU A 334 -10.71 18.13 31.25
CA GLU A 334 -10.56 17.02 32.21
C GLU A 334 -11.85 16.24 32.53
N VAL A 335 -12.98 16.94 32.78
CA VAL A 335 -14.26 16.27 33.12
C VAL A 335 -14.74 15.37 31.99
N GLN A 336 -14.72 15.86 30.75
CA GLN A 336 -15.13 15.09 29.57
C GLN A 336 -14.12 13.97 29.24
N PHE A 337 -12.82 14.21 29.47
CA PHE A 337 -11.80 13.16 29.32
C PHE A 337 -12.03 11.99 30.29
N ARG A 338 -12.34 12.29 31.56
CA ARG A 338 -12.67 11.30 32.60
C ARG A 338 -14.01 10.60 32.36
N LEU A 339 -14.95 11.24 31.66
CA LEU A 339 -16.22 10.66 31.24
C LEU A 339 -16.02 9.60 30.14
N LEU A 340 -15.15 9.85 29.14
CA LEU A 340 -14.81 8.84 28.14
C LEU A 340 -13.96 7.71 28.75
N PHE A 341 -12.86 8.07 29.39
CA PHE A 341 -11.90 7.13 29.96
C PHE A 341 -12.31 6.72 31.36
N THR A 342 -13.42 5.97 31.45
CA THR A 342 -13.85 5.27 32.66
C THR A 342 -12.80 4.24 33.12
N PRO A 343 -12.85 3.73 34.37
CA PRO A 343 -11.88 2.73 34.84
C PRO A 343 -11.79 1.48 33.93
N LEU A 344 -12.91 1.04 33.36
CA LEU A 344 -12.96 -0.04 32.37
C LEU A 344 -12.23 0.37 31.08
N ALA A 345 -12.54 1.55 30.54
CA ALA A 345 -11.89 2.04 29.32
C ALA A 345 -10.37 2.19 29.46
N GLN A 346 -9.90 2.63 30.63
CA GLN A 346 -8.48 2.72 30.96
C GLN A 346 -7.82 1.32 30.99
N GLN A 347 -8.49 0.31 31.56
CA GLN A 347 -7.99 -1.07 31.60
C GLN A 347 -7.89 -1.68 30.20
N GLU A 348 -8.94 -1.54 29.38
CA GLU A 348 -8.97 -2.10 28.02
C GLU A 348 -8.01 -1.39 27.08
N MET A 349 -7.88 -0.06 27.18
CA MET A 349 -6.87 0.68 26.44
C MET A 349 -5.46 0.25 26.85
N LEU A 350 -5.20 0.00 28.14
CA LEU A 350 -3.93 -0.54 28.62
C LEU A 350 -3.65 -1.96 28.10
N LYS A 351 -4.66 -2.84 28.00
CA LYS A 351 -4.53 -4.15 27.34
C LYS A 351 -4.12 -3.99 25.88
N LEU A 352 -4.80 -3.11 25.13
CA LEU A 352 -4.49 -2.83 23.71
C LEU A 352 -3.09 -2.23 23.51
N LEU A 353 -2.64 -1.34 24.40
CA LEU A 353 -1.31 -0.71 24.34
C LEU A 353 -0.16 -1.71 24.56
N LYS A 354 -0.35 -2.64 25.51
CA LYS A 354 0.67 -3.60 25.96
C LYS A 354 0.69 -4.91 25.18
N ASP A 355 -0.39 -5.27 24.48
CA ASP A 355 -0.45 -6.52 23.72
C ASP A 355 0.56 -6.55 22.57
N SER A 356 1.17 -7.72 22.37
CA SER A 356 2.11 -7.99 21.28
C SER A 356 1.83 -9.33 20.57
N GLN A 357 0.78 -10.05 20.97
CA GLN A 357 0.47 -11.39 20.50
C GLN A 357 -0.80 -11.45 19.64
N THR A 358 -1.87 -10.77 20.04
CA THR A 358 -3.18 -10.93 19.40
C THR A 358 -3.43 -9.85 18.34
N GLY A 359 -3.33 -8.58 18.75
CA GLY A 359 -3.40 -7.38 17.92
C GLY A 359 -2.03 -6.90 17.48
N PHE A 360 -1.77 -5.60 17.63
CA PHE A 360 -0.56 -4.92 17.14
C PHE A 360 0.14 -4.04 18.19
N GLY A 361 -0.41 -3.95 19.41
CA GLY A 361 0.12 -3.09 20.47
C GLY A 361 0.00 -1.59 20.16
N ASP A 362 0.73 -0.79 20.93
CA ASP A 362 0.85 0.65 20.70
C ASP A 362 1.53 0.96 19.36
N THR A 363 0.68 1.17 18.35
CA THR A 363 1.02 1.43 16.94
C THR A 363 0.12 2.50 16.32
N PHE A 364 -0.75 3.14 17.11
CA PHE A 364 -1.77 4.06 16.61
C PHE A 364 -1.72 5.44 17.26
N VAL A 365 -1.93 6.45 16.42
CA VAL A 365 -2.26 7.82 16.80
C VAL A 365 -3.75 7.87 17.10
N PHE A 366 -4.16 8.63 18.12
CA PHE A 366 -5.57 8.88 18.39
C PHE A 366 -5.73 10.37 18.71
N GLU A 367 -6.35 11.09 17.78
CA GLU A 367 -6.73 12.49 17.94
C GLU A 367 -8.25 12.57 18.12
N LYS A 368 -8.69 13.29 19.15
CA LYS A 368 -10.08 13.72 19.29
C LYS A 368 -10.12 15.22 19.13
N THR A 369 -10.95 15.71 18.21
CA THR A 369 -11.30 17.12 18.09
C THR A 369 -12.81 17.23 18.20
N ARG A 370 -13.29 17.60 19.40
CA ARG A 370 -14.72 17.70 19.70
C ARG A 370 -15.42 16.36 19.42
N MET A 371 -16.49 16.36 18.63
CA MET A 371 -17.26 15.16 18.28
C MET A 371 -16.55 14.22 17.28
N ILE A 372 -15.39 14.62 16.74
CA ILE A 372 -14.63 13.82 15.76
C ILE A 372 -13.46 13.12 16.43
N ASN A 373 -13.30 11.85 16.08
CA ASN A 373 -12.16 11.01 16.45
C ASN A 373 -11.45 10.60 15.16
N VAL A 374 -10.12 10.74 15.11
CA VAL A 374 -9.27 10.28 14.02
C VAL A 374 -8.25 9.29 14.58
N LEU A 375 -8.15 8.13 13.95
CA LEU A 375 -7.16 7.10 14.30
C LEU A 375 -6.32 6.76 13.08
N GLU A 376 -5.02 7.03 13.15
CA GLU A 376 -4.04 6.54 12.19
C GLU A 376 -3.28 5.37 12.82
N SER A 377 -3.42 4.18 12.23
CA SER A 377 -2.83 2.95 12.75
C SER A 377 -1.69 2.49 11.84
N GLY A 378 -0.47 2.40 12.37
CA GLY A 378 0.72 2.04 11.59
C GLY A 378 0.63 0.67 10.92
N HIS A 379 -0.13 -0.27 11.48
CA HIS A 379 -0.40 -1.58 10.87
C HIS A 379 -1.31 -1.49 9.63
N MET A 380 -2.22 -0.51 9.58
CA MET A 380 -3.13 -0.29 8.43
C MET A 380 -2.44 0.37 7.23
N ARG A 381 -1.24 0.94 7.39
CA ARG A 381 -0.42 1.54 6.31
C ARG A 381 -0.06 0.50 5.24
N ALA A 382 0.23 -0.73 5.67
CA ALA A 382 0.56 -1.87 4.81
C ALA A 382 -0.68 -2.66 4.32
N THR A 383 -1.82 -2.54 5.00
CA THR A 383 -3.06 -3.22 4.61
C THR A 383 -3.66 -2.55 3.38
N ASP A 384 -3.96 -3.37 2.36
CA ASP A 384 -4.76 -2.96 1.22
C ASP A 384 -6.24 -2.93 1.61
N ILE A 385 -6.83 -1.74 1.67
CA ILE A 385 -8.24 -1.56 2.03
C ILE A 385 -9.22 -1.67 0.85
N SER A 386 -8.73 -1.87 -0.39
CA SER A 386 -9.58 -1.73 -1.57
C SER A 386 -10.56 -2.88 -1.80
N GLY A 387 -10.16 -4.14 -1.55
CA GLY A 387 -10.97 -5.32 -1.86
C GLY A 387 -11.23 -5.52 -3.36
N ALA A 388 -10.34 -5.04 -4.24
CA ALA A 388 -10.55 -5.06 -5.68
C ALA A 388 -10.73 -6.50 -6.25
N PRO A 389 -11.85 -6.82 -6.92
CA PRO A 389 -12.15 -8.16 -7.45
C PRO A 389 -11.02 -8.80 -8.27
N GLU A 390 -10.36 -7.99 -9.11
CA GLU A 390 -9.25 -8.41 -9.98
C GLU A 390 -8.09 -9.08 -9.22
N LYS A 391 -7.90 -8.75 -7.93
CA LYS A 391 -6.83 -9.34 -7.11
C LYS A 391 -7.09 -10.79 -6.71
N PHE A 392 -8.35 -11.23 -6.72
CA PHE A 392 -8.74 -12.60 -6.38
C PHE A 392 -8.78 -13.53 -7.60
N PHE A 393 -8.52 -12.99 -8.80
CA PHE A 393 -8.50 -13.78 -10.03
C PHE A 393 -7.29 -14.71 -10.05
N ALA A 394 -7.55 -16.02 -10.12
CA ALA A 394 -6.51 -17.03 -10.26
C ALA A 394 -6.95 -18.15 -11.20
N TYR A 395 -5.98 -18.92 -11.70
CA TYR A 395 -6.20 -20.13 -12.50
C TYR A 395 -6.13 -21.43 -11.68
N GLU A 396 -5.70 -21.35 -10.41
CA GLU A 396 -5.61 -22.49 -9.48
C GLU A 396 -6.55 -22.27 -8.30
N LEU A 397 -7.53 -23.17 -8.13
CA LEU A 397 -8.57 -23.05 -7.10
C LEU A 397 -7.99 -23.07 -5.67
N ALA A 398 -6.98 -23.90 -5.42
CA ALA A 398 -6.30 -23.95 -4.13
C ALA A 398 -5.60 -22.62 -3.79
N GLN A 399 -4.99 -21.97 -4.79
CA GLN A 399 -4.36 -20.65 -4.60
C GLN A 399 -5.41 -19.57 -4.37
N ALA A 400 -6.51 -19.57 -5.13
CA ALA A 400 -7.64 -18.66 -4.92
C ALA A 400 -8.20 -18.78 -3.49
N ARG A 401 -8.46 -20.02 -3.04
CA ARG A 401 -8.96 -20.35 -1.70
C ARG A 401 -8.03 -19.85 -0.60
N MET A 402 -6.72 -20.10 -0.72
CA MET A 402 -5.71 -19.63 0.23
C MET A 402 -5.61 -18.10 0.28
N PHE A 403 -5.54 -17.44 -0.88
CA PHE A 403 -5.39 -15.98 -0.97
C PHE A 403 -6.64 -15.25 -0.48
N PHE A 404 -7.83 -15.70 -0.89
CA PHE A 404 -9.10 -15.13 -0.44
C PHE A 404 -9.25 -15.20 1.08
N ASN A 405 -8.94 -16.35 1.69
CA ASN A 405 -8.99 -16.50 3.14
C ASN A 405 -7.94 -15.63 3.85
N ALA A 406 -6.70 -15.62 3.38
CA ALA A 406 -5.64 -14.80 3.97
C ALA A 406 -5.99 -13.30 3.92
N TYR A 407 -6.37 -12.79 2.74
CA TYR A 407 -6.69 -11.38 2.53
C TYR A 407 -7.82 -10.89 3.45
N HIS A 408 -8.95 -11.59 3.51
CA HIS A 408 -10.10 -11.13 4.31
C HIS A 408 -9.83 -11.22 5.82
N ASN A 409 -9.13 -12.28 6.28
CA ASN A 409 -8.74 -12.37 7.69
C ASN A 409 -7.71 -11.30 8.09
N ASP A 410 -6.74 -10.98 7.23
CA ASP A 410 -5.77 -9.91 7.47
C ASP A 410 -6.42 -8.52 7.43
N PHE A 411 -7.33 -8.27 6.48
CA PHE A 411 -8.15 -7.06 6.43
C PHE A 411 -8.99 -6.92 7.71
N PHE A 412 -9.72 -7.96 8.10
CA PHE A 412 -10.56 -7.94 9.30
C PHE A 412 -9.72 -7.68 10.56
N LYS A 413 -8.59 -8.38 10.72
CA LYS A 413 -7.67 -8.14 11.85
C LYS A 413 -7.22 -6.67 11.86
N SER A 414 -6.76 -6.15 10.73
CA SER A 414 -6.23 -4.79 10.61
C SER A 414 -7.29 -3.73 10.90
N PHE A 415 -8.47 -3.84 10.28
CA PHE A 415 -9.58 -2.92 10.50
C PHE A 415 -10.12 -3.00 11.94
N TYR A 416 -10.33 -4.20 12.48
CA TYR A 416 -10.82 -4.39 13.84
C TYR A 416 -9.87 -3.77 14.87
N PHE A 417 -8.55 -3.97 14.76
CA PHE A 417 -7.60 -3.32 15.66
C PHE A 417 -7.40 -1.83 15.39
N GLY A 418 -7.72 -1.34 14.18
CA GLY A 418 -7.86 0.08 13.88
C GLY A 418 -9.02 0.75 14.66
N ILE A 419 -10.17 0.08 14.80
CA ILE A 419 -11.32 0.59 15.56
C ILE A 419 -11.33 0.17 17.04
N ALA A 420 -10.55 -0.84 17.45
CA ALA A 420 -10.48 -1.32 18.83
C ALA A 420 -10.29 -0.23 19.90
N PRO A 421 -9.57 0.88 19.67
CA PRO A 421 -9.45 1.96 20.65
C PRO A 421 -10.75 2.76 20.84
N LEU A 422 -11.61 2.82 19.82
CA LEU A 422 -12.98 3.35 19.94
C LEU A 422 -13.87 2.37 20.70
N LEU A 423 -13.75 1.07 20.39
CA LEU A 423 -14.50 0.02 21.10
C LEU A 423 -14.14 -0.04 22.59
N ALA A 424 -12.88 0.22 22.95
CA ALA A 424 -12.44 0.32 24.34
C ALA A 424 -13.11 1.45 25.15
N ILE A 425 -13.85 2.37 24.52
CA ILE A 425 -14.57 3.47 25.20
C ILE A 425 -16.07 3.09 25.30
N PRO A 426 -16.60 2.71 26.49
CA PRO A 426 -17.98 2.25 26.62
C PRO A 426 -19.02 3.30 26.19
N LEU A 427 -18.75 4.59 26.40
CA LEU A 427 -19.69 5.65 26.03
C LEU A 427 -19.93 5.73 24.51
N TYR A 428 -18.93 5.42 23.69
CA TYR A 428 -19.08 5.34 22.22
C TYR A 428 -19.93 4.13 21.77
N GLN A 429 -20.04 3.09 22.62
CA GLN A 429 -20.91 1.94 22.36
C GLN A 429 -22.35 2.14 22.86
N GLN A 430 -22.56 3.07 23.78
CA GLN A 430 -23.86 3.32 24.39
C GLN A 430 -24.58 4.51 23.73
N HIS A 431 -23.84 5.52 23.27
CA HIS A 431 -24.40 6.69 22.62
C HIS A 431 -24.67 6.42 21.14
N ARG A 432 -25.94 6.45 20.71
CA ARG A 432 -26.33 6.58 19.29
C ARG A 432 -26.59 8.05 18.97
N PRO A 433 -26.28 8.53 17.76
CA PRO A 433 -26.50 9.92 17.42
C PRO A 433 -27.98 10.18 17.14
N HIS A 434 -28.41 11.42 17.31
CA HIS A 434 -29.79 11.82 17.06
C HIS A 434 -30.17 11.74 15.55
N SER A 435 -29.17 11.71 14.65
CA SER A 435 -29.34 11.58 13.19
C SER A 435 -29.73 10.18 12.71
N ASP A 436 -29.47 9.12 13.49
CA ASP A 436 -29.75 7.71 13.12
C ASP A 436 -31.25 7.44 12.88
N ILE A 437 -32.12 8.36 13.31
CA ILE A 437 -33.58 8.34 13.14
C ILE A 437 -34.01 8.85 11.74
N TYR A 438 -33.14 9.54 10.99
CA TYR A 438 -33.48 10.29 9.76
C TYR A 438 -32.75 9.81 8.50
N GLN A 439 -32.35 8.53 8.45
CA GLN A 439 -31.49 7.94 7.40
C GLN A 439 -31.95 8.22 5.95
N ASP A 440 -33.26 8.31 5.69
CA ASP A 440 -33.84 8.48 4.34
C ASP A 440 -33.79 9.91 3.78
N THR A 441 -33.24 10.90 4.51
CA THR A 441 -33.30 12.33 4.10
C THR A 441 -32.15 12.75 3.19
N TYR A 442 -31.08 11.96 3.10
CA TYR A 442 -29.79 12.39 2.59
C TYR A 442 -29.48 11.92 1.15
N SER A 443 -28.73 12.73 0.40
CA SER A 443 -28.37 12.42 -1.00
C SER A 443 -27.42 11.22 -1.11
N HIS A 444 -27.89 10.14 -1.73
CA HIS A 444 -27.07 8.94 -1.96
C HIS A 444 -25.89 9.16 -2.93
N LYS A 445 -25.96 10.11 -3.88
CA LYS A 445 -24.93 10.37 -4.91
C LYS A 445 -23.49 10.40 -4.35
N PRO A 446 -22.48 9.90 -5.07
CA PRO A 446 -21.09 9.83 -4.58
C PRO A 446 -20.47 11.22 -4.35
N CYS A 447 -19.66 11.32 -3.28
CA CYS A 447 -18.98 12.55 -2.89
C CYS A 447 -17.60 12.70 -3.54
N PHE A 448 -16.97 13.86 -3.33
CA PHE A 448 -15.66 14.18 -3.94
C PHE A 448 -14.53 13.23 -3.51
N TRP A 449 -14.62 12.58 -2.34
CA TRP A 449 -13.66 11.53 -1.94
C TRP A 449 -13.81 10.27 -2.80
N GLU A 450 -15.06 9.89 -3.12
CA GLU A 450 -15.32 8.77 -4.01
C GLU A 450 -14.95 9.10 -5.46
N HIS A 451 -15.10 10.38 -5.88
CA HIS A 451 -14.59 10.87 -7.17
C HIS A 451 -13.05 10.82 -7.25
N GLU A 452 -12.33 11.26 -6.21
CA GLU A 452 -10.86 11.10 -6.15
C GLU A 452 -10.46 9.62 -6.16
N ALA A 453 -11.12 8.76 -5.39
CA ALA A 453 -10.84 7.32 -5.38
C ALA A 453 -11.07 6.65 -6.76
N ILE A 454 -12.10 7.06 -7.50
CA ILE A 454 -12.34 6.61 -8.87
C ILE A 454 -11.22 7.11 -9.81
N ALA A 455 -10.82 8.38 -9.73
CA ALA A 455 -9.74 8.92 -10.55
C ALA A 455 -8.40 8.20 -10.29
N ASN A 456 -8.07 7.90 -9.03
CA ASN A 456 -6.89 7.12 -8.68
C ASN A 456 -6.97 5.67 -9.18
N TYR A 457 -8.17 5.08 -9.27
CA TYR A 457 -8.37 3.74 -9.84
C TYR A 457 -8.13 3.69 -11.35
N HIS A 458 -8.58 4.71 -12.12
CA HIS A 458 -8.21 4.85 -13.55
C HIS A 458 -6.70 5.06 -13.77
N GLY A 459 -5.98 5.46 -12.70
CA GLY A 459 -4.53 5.58 -12.66
C GLY A 459 -4.03 6.96 -13.08
N GLU A 460 -3.00 7.46 -12.39
CA GLU A 460 -2.44 8.81 -12.62
C GLU A 460 -2.06 9.05 -14.09
N ALA A 461 -1.62 8.03 -14.82
CA ALA A 461 -1.18 8.13 -16.21
C ALA A 461 -2.25 8.69 -17.17
N MET A 462 -3.54 8.56 -16.85
CA MET A 462 -4.65 9.11 -17.66
C MET A 462 -4.82 10.64 -17.49
N PHE A 463 -4.27 11.20 -16.42
CA PHE A 463 -4.45 12.61 -16.04
C PHE A 463 -3.13 13.40 -15.99
N LYS A 464 -2.00 12.71 -15.78
CA LYS A 464 -0.66 13.25 -15.54
C LYS A 464 -0.15 14.18 -16.65
N HIS A 465 0.52 15.26 -16.25
CA HIS A 465 1.20 16.17 -17.19
C HIS A 465 2.36 15.45 -17.93
N PRO A 466 2.54 15.65 -19.26
CA PRO A 466 3.54 14.90 -20.05
C PRO A 466 4.99 15.00 -19.55
N GLU A 467 5.37 16.12 -18.92
CA GLU A 467 6.72 16.32 -18.35
C GLU A 467 6.87 15.81 -16.90
N CYS A 468 5.80 15.32 -16.26
CA CYS A 468 5.84 14.90 -14.87
C CYS A 468 6.63 13.59 -14.68
N VAL A 469 7.64 13.59 -13.82
CA VAL A 469 8.50 12.43 -13.52
C VAL A 469 8.19 11.77 -12.18
N THR A 470 7.46 12.46 -11.30
CA THR A 470 7.04 11.97 -9.97
C THR A 470 5.64 11.35 -10.02
N ARG A 471 5.09 10.86 -8.90
CA ARG A 471 3.64 10.58 -8.77
C ARG A 471 2.84 11.87 -8.96
N SER A 472 1.53 11.77 -9.16
CA SER A 472 0.64 12.94 -9.19
C SER A 472 -0.43 12.86 -8.10
N ILE A 473 -0.68 13.98 -7.43
CA ILE A 473 -1.85 14.18 -6.57
C ILE A 473 -3.04 14.51 -7.46
N LEU A 474 -4.12 13.71 -7.35
CA LEU A 474 -5.34 13.90 -8.12
C LEU A 474 -6.39 14.58 -7.24
N LYS A 475 -6.79 15.80 -7.58
CA LYS A 475 -7.92 16.51 -6.94
C LYS A 475 -9.10 16.54 -7.89
N THR A 476 -10.32 16.50 -7.36
CA THR A 476 -11.54 16.53 -8.19
C THR A 476 -12.47 17.70 -7.90
N THR A 477 -13.07 18.23 -8.96
CA THR A 477 -14.23 19.13 -8.91
C THR A 477 -15.33 18.57 -9.81
N MET A 478 -16.60 18.79 -9.45
CA MET A 478 -17.73 18.11 -10.09
C MET A 478 -18.82 19.09 -10.51
N HIS A 479 -19.34 18.88 -11.71
CA HIS A 479 -20.55 19.52 -12.22
C HIS A 479 -21.60 18.44 -12.50
N GLN A 480 -22.85 18.67 -12.09
CA GLN A 480 -23.97 17.78 -12.42
C GLN A 480 -24.45 18.07 -13.84
N GLU A 481 -24.64 17.01 -14.62
CA GLU A 481 -25.17 17.06 -15.98
C GLU A 481 -26.70 16.83 -15.97
N ALA A 482 -27.39 17.36 -16.98
CA ALA A 482 -28.85 17.25 -17.08
C ALA A 482 -29.36 15.80 -17.29
N ASP A 483 -28.48 14.88 -17.71
CA ASP A 483 -28.75 13.44 -17.89
C ASP A 483 -28.59 12.61 -16.59
N GLY A 484 -28.39 13.29 -15.46
CA GLY A 484 -28.17 12.69 -14.14
C GLY A 484 -26.76 12.12 -13.92
N SER A 485 -25.85 12.23 -14.89
CA SER A 485 -24.44 11.94 -14.68
C SER A 485 -23.71 13.08 -13.96
N GLN A 486 -22.50 12.81 -13.50
CA GLN A 486 -21.58 13.79 -12.95
C GLN A 486 -20.38 13.89 -13.89
N LYS A 487 -20.14 15.08 -14.42
CA LYS A 487 -18.89 15.40 -15.10
C LYS A 487 -17.88 15.85 -14.04
N VAL A 488 -16.82 15.08 -13.87
CA VAL A 488 -15.78 15.32 -12.88
C VAL A 488 -14.54 15.81 -13.60
N HIS A 489 -14.08 17.02 -13.27
CA HIS A 489 -12.78 17.52 -13.66
C HIS A 489 -11.75 17.04 -12.66
N VAL A 490 -10.72 16.35 -13.15
CA VAL A 490 -9.61 15.80 -12.39
C VAL A 490 -8.37 16.63 -12.72
N THR A 491 -7.83 17.31 -11.71
CA THR A 491 -6.56 18.04 -11.81
C THR A 491 -5.47 17.18 -11.19
N ALA A 492 -4.43 16.89 -11.98
CA ALA A 492 -3.29 16.08 -11.62
C ALA A 492 -2.05 16.97 -11.46
N SER A 493 -1.62 17.16 -10.21
CA SER A 493 -0.46 18.00 -9.86
C SER A 493 0.73 17.11 -9.48
N GLY A 494 1.91 17.41 -10.02
CA GLY A 494 3.14 16.68 -9.74
C GLY A 494 4.36 17.51 -10.13
N PHE A 495 5.51 16.85 -10.33
CA PHE A 495 6.77 17.54 -10.61
C PHE A 495 7.50 17.00 -11.84
N ARG A 496 8.01 17.91 -12.67
CA ARG A 496 9.06 17.64 -13.67
C ARG A 496 10.44 17.84 -13.04
N SER A 497 11.47 17.15 -13.54
CA SER A 497 12.85 17.34 -13.09
C SER A 497 13.72 18.05 -14.12
N VAL A 498 14.74 18.76 -13.65
CA VAL A 498 15.81 19.35 -14.46
C VAL A 498 17.15 18.92 -13.87
N ALA A 499 17.96 18.23 -14.66
CA ALA A 499 19.29 17.80 -14.23
C ALA A 499 20.22 19.03 -14.01
N ARG A 500 20.88 19.07 -12.86
CA ARG A 500 21.80 20.12 -12.43
C ARG A 500 23.13 19.50 -12.00
N THR A 501 24.20 20.28 -12.08
CA THR A 501 25.51 19.95 -11.52
C THR A 501 25.91 21.05 -10.55
N HIS A 502 26.26 20.68 -9.32
CA HIS A 502 26.82 21.57 -8.33
C HIS A 502 28.27 21.17 -8.05
N TYR A 503 29.18 22.14 -7.97
CA TYR A 503 30.60 21.88 -7.72
C TYR A 503 30.92 22.16 -6.26
N VAL A 504 31.49 21.16 -5.58
CA VAL A 504 31.90 21.26 -4.17
C VAL A 504 33.41 21.26 -4.10
N SER A 505 33.98 22.27 -3.44
CA SER A 505 35.43 22.39 -3.25
C SER A 505 35.92 21.41 -2.18
N VAL A 506 36.64 20.37 -2.59
CA VAL A 506 37.26 19.37 -1.70
C VAL A 506 38.79 19.42 -1.82
N ARG A 507 39.49 19.39 -0.70
CA ARG A 507 40.96 19.37 -0.68
C ARG A 507 41.49 17.95 -0.93
N GLY A 508 42.37 17.79 -1.92
CA GLY A 508 43.03 16.52 -2.21
C GLY A 508 44.37 16.35 -1.51
N GLY A 509 44.87 15.12 -1.50
CA GLY A 509 46.19 14.74 -1.00
C GLY A 509 47.36 15.27 -1.84
N ASP A 510 47.08 15.84 -3.02
CA ASP A 510 48.01 16.67 -3.79
C ASP A 510 48.20 18.09 -3.19
N GLY A 511 47.47 18.40 -2.12
CA GLY A 511 47.49 19.67 -1.40
C GLY A 511 46.60 20.75 -1.99
N ARG A 512 46.00 20.54 -3.18
CA ARG A 512 45.15 21.49 -3.90
C ARG A 512 43.67 21.32 -3.55
N SER A 513 42.86 22.33 -3.86
CA SER A 513 41.40 22.23 -3.81
C SER A 513 40.87 21.91 -5.20
N HIS A 514 40.00 20.90 -5.29
CA HIS A 514 39.40 20.44 -6.53
C HIS A 514 37.89 20.59 -6.47
N GLN A 515 37.28 20.91 -7.61
CA GLN A 515 35.84 21.09 -7.73
C GLN A 515 35.19 19.74 -8.07
N VAL A 516 34.69 19.04 -7.05
CA VAL A 516 34.02 17.75 -7.21
C VAL A 516 32.60 17.98 -7.75
N PRO A 517 32.24 17.47 -8.94
CA PRO A 517 30.89 17.59 -9.47
C PRO A 517 29.94 16.67 -8.71
N VAL A 518 28.82 17.23 -8.25
CA VAL A 518 27.68 16.51 -7.68
C VAL A 518 26.47 16.76 -8.58
N HIS A 519 26.02 15.70 -9.25
CA HIS A 519 24.83 15.75 -10.10
C HIS A 519 23.56 15.56 -9.24
N TRP A 520 22.55 16.36 -9.49
CA TRP A 520 21.27 16.33 -8.77
C TRP A 520 20.11 16.79 -9.66
N ASP A 521 18.89 16.49 -9.26
CA ASP A 521 17.68 16.81 -10.00
C ASP A 521 16.89 17.91 -9.28
N GLU A 522 16.63 19.01 -9.97
CA GLU A 522 15.81 20.12 -9.47
C GLU A 522 14.36 19.93 -9.92
N TYR A 523 13.43 19.93 -8.97
CA TYR A 523 12.02 19.64 -9.23
C TYR A 523 11.20 20.93 -9.35
N PHE A 524 10.30 20.96 -10.33
CA PHE A 524 9.38 22.07 -10.58
C PHE A 524 7.96 21.52 -10.72
N GLU A 525 7.00 22.19 -10.10
CA GLU A 525 5.57 21.83 -10.18
C GLU A 525 5.07 21.91 -11.63
N VAL A 526 4.23 20.94 -11.99
CA VAL A 526 3.49 20.86 -13.25
C VAL A 526 2.11 20.30 -12.95
N GLU A 527 1.11 20.81 -13.66
CA GLU A 527 -0.28 20.37 -13.55
C GLU A 527 -0.85 20.04 -14.92
N ASN A 528 -1.81 19.14 -14.95
CA ASN A 528 -2.66 18.88 -16.11
C ASN A 528 -4.08 18.59 -15.62
N SER A 529 -5.08 18.83 -16.46
CA SER A 529 -6.48 18.54 -16.12
C SER A 529 -7.17 17.81 -17.26
N ALA A 530 -7.85 16.71 -16.92
CA ALA A 530 -8.73 15.99 -17.82
C ALA A 530 -10.09 15.74 -17.14
N SER A 531 -11.08 15.31 -17.91
CA SER A 531 -12.43 15.09 -17.41
C SER A 531 -12.77 13.60 -17.41
N MET A 532 -13.54 13.14 -16.43
CA MET A 532 -14.17 11.83 -16.45
C MET A 532 -15.68 11.96 -16.25
N LEU A 533 -16.42 10.99 -16.78
CA LEU A 533 -17.85 10.86 -16.56
C LEU A 533 -18.09 9.82 -15.47
N VAL A 534 -18.98 10.13 -14.53
CA VAL A 534 -19.36 9.25 -13.41
C VAL A 534 -20.88 9.13 -13.38
N LYS A 535 -21.41 7.92 -13.25
CA LYS A 535 -22.85 7.67 -13.10
C LYS A 535 -23.11 6.46 -12.21
N GLU A 536 -24.06 6.61 -11.29
CA GLU A 536 -24.57 5.51 -10.48
C GLU A 536 -25.37 4.51 -11.34
N THR A 537 -25.16 3.22 -11.08
CA THR A 537 -25.96 2.12 -11.63
C THR A 537 -26.91 1.62 -10.54
N ALA A 538 -28.05 1.02 -10.92
CA ALA A 538 -28.90 0.33 -9.95
C ALA A 538 -28.09 -0.74 -9.20
N SER A 539 -28.29 -0.86 -7.88
CA SER A 539 -27.48 -1.74 -7.03
C SER A 539 -27.50 -3.20 -7.52
N PRO A 540 -26.40 -3.96 -7.41
CA PRO A 540 -26.27 -5.34 -7.87
C PRO A 540 -27.00 -6.36 -6.97
N GLY A 541 -28.19 -6.01 -6.49
CA GLY A 541 -28.92 -6.72 -5.44
C GLY A 541 -29.87 -7.82 -5.90
N ASN A 542 -30.14 -8.00 -7.21
CA ASN A 542 -31.15 -8.99 -7.66
C ASN A 542 -31.03 -9.56 -9.09
N THR A 543 -29.97 -9.26 -9.85
CA THR A 543 -29.75 -9.87 -11.18
C THR A 543 -28.35 -10.47 -11.26
N ALA A 544 -28.26 -11.76 -10.90
CA ALA A 544 -27.27 -12.61 -11.54
C ALA A 544 -27.60 -12.66 -13.05
N THR A 545 -26.59 -12.55 -13.90
CA THR A 545 -26.68 -12.29 -15.35
C THR A 545 -27.47 -11.03 -15.71
N ASP A 546 -26.74 -9.96 -16.05
CA ASP A 546 -27.03 -9.13 -17.22
C ASP A 546 -25.74 -8.37 -17.57
N ASP A 547 -25.47 -8.20 -18.87
CA ASP A 547 -24.56 -7.14 -19.32
C ASP A 547 -25.10 -5.82 -18.77
N VAL A 548 -24.30 -5.10 -17.97
CA VAL A 548 -24.69 -3.75 -17.50
C VAL A 548 -24.69 -2.84 -18.71
N ALA A 549 -25.85 -2.77 -19.37
CA ALA A 549 -26.04 -2.05 -20.61
C ALA A 549 -25.56 -0.61 -20.42
N LEU A 550 -24.56 -0.21 -21.21
CA LEU A 550 -23.94 1.11 -21.15
C LEU A 550 -25.02 2.19 -21.02
N PRO A 551 -25.05 2.97 -19.92
CA PRO A 551 -26.04 4.01 -19.75
C PRO A 551 -26.02 4.94 -20.96
N PRO A 552 -27.16 5.40 -21.50
CA PRO A 552 -27.20 6.19 -22.73
C PRO A 552 -26.27 7.42 -22.72
N ALA A 553 -26.00 7.97 -21.54
CA ALA A 553 -25.03 9.05 -21.31
C ALA A 553 -23.58 8.73 -21.74
N PHE A 554 -23.18 7.46 -21.75
CA PHE A 554 -21.84 7.00 -22.14
C PHE A 554 -21.79 6.72 -23.66
N SER A 555 -22.76 6.00 -24.19
CA SER A 555 -22.83 5.71 -25.64
C SER A 555 -23.08 6.97 -26.48
N GLN A 556 -23.89 7.92 -26.01
CA GLN A 556 -24.07 9.24 -26.65
C GLN A 556 -22.78 10.08 -26.68
N ARG A 557 -21.82 9.80 -25.79
CA ARG A 557 -20.50 10.47 -25.73
C ARG A 557 -19.39 9.64 -26.41
N GLY A 558 -19.74 8.56 -27.12
CA GLY A 558 -18.77 7.71 -27.84
C GLY A 558 -17.85 6.90 -26.92
N ILE A 559 -18.32 6.53 -25.72
CA ILE A 559 -17.54 5.75 -24.75
C ILE A 559 -17.90 4.26 -24.89
N ASP A 560 -16.92 3.46 -25.32
CA ASP A 560 -17.02 2.01 -25.44
C ASP A 560 -16.94 1.30 -24.07
N ALA A 561 -17.50 0.10 -23.97
CA ALA A 561 -17.54 -0.69 -22.74
C ALA A 561 -16.13 -0.98 -22.18
N GLU A 562 -15.16 -1.24 -23.06
CA GLU A 562 -13.74 -1.48 -22.71
C GLU A 562 -13.07 -0.28 -22.02
N ARG A 563 -13.65 0.93 -22.12
CA ARG A 563 -13.16 2.15 -21.46
C ARG A 563 -13.95 2.50 -20.20
N THR A 564 -14.94 1.68 -19.82
CA THR A 564 -15.74 1.88 -18.62
C THR A 564 -15.26 0.99 -17.47
N VAL A 565 -15.19 1.58 -16.29
CA VAL A 565 -14.87 0.89 -15.04
C VAL A 565 -16.12 0.91 -14.16
N LEU A 566 -16.57 -0.28 -13.76
CA LEU A 566 -17.56 -0.47 -12.70
C LEU A 566 -16.85 -0.70 -11.36
N ARG A 567 -16.98 0.25 -10.44
CA ARG A 567 -16.47 0.15 -9.06
C ARG A 567 -17.65 0.26 -8.10
N ARG A 568 -17.90 -0.80 -7.32
CA ARG A 568 -19.12 -0.96 -6.48
C ARG A 568 -20.39 -0.81 -7.34
N SER A 569 -21.17 0.26 -7.12
CA SER A 569 -22.39 0.61 -7.90
C SER A 569 -22.20 1.86 -8.76
N ILE A 570 -20.96 2.20 -9.13
CA ILE A 570 -20.63 3.42 -9.89
C ILE A 570 -19.88 3.04 -11.18
N LEU A 571 -20.46 3.41 -12.31
CA LEU A 571 -19.81 3.34 -13.62
C LEU A 571 -19.04 4.64 -13.89
N SER A 572 -17.83 4.52 -14.42
CA SER A 572 -16.98 5.67 -14.72
C SER A 572 -16.12 5.47 -15.96
N ALA A 573 -15.78 6.56 -16.65
CA ALA A 573 -14.86 6.54 -17.79
C ALA A 573 -14.16 7.89 -17.98
N VAL A 574 -12.88 7.86 -18.35
CA VAL A 574 -12.12 9.06 -18.73
C VAL A 574 -12.59 9.53 -20.10
N LEU A 575 -12.87 10.83 -20.23
CA LEU A 575 -13.20 11.47 -21.49
C LEU A 575 -11.91 11.78 -22.24
N ALA A 576 -11.83 11.39 -23.52
CA ALA A 576 -10.73 11.81 -24.38
C ALA A 576 -10.75 13.35 -24.53
N GLY A 577 -9.60 13.98 -24.28
CA GLY A 577 -9.39 15.43 -24.45
C GLY A 577 -9.09 15.83 -25.88
#